data_AF-A0A8S1A1M1-F1
#
_entry.id   AF-A0A8S1A1M1-F1
#
_cell.length_a   1.000
_cell.length_b   1.000
_cell.length_c   1.000
_cell.angle_alpha   90.00
_cell.angle_beta   90.00
_cell.angle_gamma   90.00
#
_symmetry.space_group_name_H-M   'P 1'
#
loop_
_entity.id
_entity.type
_entity.pdbx_description
1 polymer ?
#
loop_
_entity_poly.entity_id
_entity_poly.type
_entity_poly.pdbx_seq_one_letter_code
_entity_poly.pdbx_strand_id
1 'polypeptide(L)'
;MAKIASLVVAVVLAVAIQGAPSSFDDIVEAAKSGNWEIFQSLLNANLASNPEWKPVDFHSIKELKPPQGGQVYGEAEYTFQSSSDFDGQKTEERGGHKIINNNGKVKEFDFQP
;
A
#
# COMPACT_ATOMS: atom_id res chain seq x y z
N MET A 1 6.19 -5.01 -25.80
CA MET A 1 5.71 -3.93 -24.91
C MET A 1 6.14 -4.13 -23.46
N ALA A 2 5.97 -5.31 -22.86
CA ALA A 2 6.42 -5.58 -21.47
C ALA A 2 7.91 -5.29 -21.21
N LYS A 3 8.81 -5.70 -22.13
CA LYS A 3 10.26 -5.48 -21.99
C LYS A 3 10.66 -3.99 -21.97
N ILE A 4 9.95 -3.17 -22.73
CA ILE A 4 10.20 -1.72 -22.82
C ILE A 4 9.64 -1.03 -21.57
N ALA A 5 8.46 -1.46 -21.09
CA ALA A 5 7.89 -0.96 -19.84
C ALA A 5 8.82 -1.26 -18.63
N SER A 6 9.38 -2.47 -18.54
CA SER A 6 10.35 -2.82 -17.50
C SER A 6 11.63 -1.99 -17.57
N LEU A 7 12.12 -1.71 -18.78
CA LEU A 7 13.30 -0.86 -18.99
C LEU A 7 13.04 0.58 -18.54
N VAL A 8 11.87 1.13 -18.88
CA VAL A 8 11.49 2.49 -18.50
C VAL A 8 11.32 2.62 -16.99
N VAL A 9 10.72 1.63 -16.32
CA VAL A 9 10.63 1.61 -14.84
C VAL A 9 12.03 1.55 -14.20
N ALA A 10 12.94 0.73 -14.73
CA ALA A 10 14.31 0.65 -14.22
C ALA A 10 15.10 1.96 -14.40
N VAL A 11 14.90 2.66 -15.54
CA VAL A 11 15.55 3.95 -15.81
C VAL A 11 14.98 5.05 -14.92
N VAL A 12 13.66 5.09 -14.72
CA VAL A 12 13.03 6.07 -13.82
C VAL A 12 13.48 5.87 -12.36
N LEU A 13 13.63 4.62 -11.91
CA LEU A 13 14.26 4.30 -10.63
C LEU A 13 15.71 4.79 -10.58
N ALA A 14 16.53 4.51 -11.60
CA ALA A 14 17.93 4.91 -11.64
C ALA A 14 18.14 6.45 -11.64
N VAL A 15 17.23 7.21 -12.26
CA VAL A 15 17.31 8.69 -12.27
C VAL A 15 16.86 9.29 -10.93
N ALA A 16 15.93 8.66 -10.21
CA ALA A 16 15.57 9.05 -8.84
C ALA A 16 16.70 8.76 -7.82
N ILE A 17 17.70 7.95 -8.18
CA ILE A 17 18.79 7.46 -7.32
C ILE A 17 20.05 8.35 -7.35
N GLN A 18 20.12 9.42 -8.16
CA GLN A 18 21.33 10.27 -8.27
C GLN A 18 21.72 11.07 -7.01
N GLY A 19 21.03 10.87 -5.88
CA GLY A 19 21.43 11.32 -4.54
C GLY A 19 21.64 10.19 -3.52
N ALA A 20 21.64 8.92 -3.93
CA ALA A 20 21.65 7.77 -3.03
C ALA A 20 23.08 7.26 -2.73
N PRO A 21 23.32 6.70 -1.52
CA PRO A 21 24.62 6.25 -1.07
C PRO A 21 25.19 5.09 -1.91
N SER A 22 26.52 4.93 -1.85
CA SER A 22 27.36 3.94 -2.55
C SER A 22 26.93 2.46 -2.44
N SER A 23 25.92 2.12 -1.65
CA SER A 23 25.30 0.79 -1.57
C SER A 23 24.42 0.44 -2.78
N PHE A 24 24.11 1.39 -3.66
CA PHE A 24 23.28 1.15 -4.85
C PHE A 24 24.05 0.60 -6.05
N ASP A 25 25.37 0.75 -6.07
CA ASP A 25 26.21 0.26 -7.18
C ASP A 25 26.14 -1.27 -7.29
N ASP A 26 26.17 -1.99 -6.16
CA ASP A 26 26.06 -3.44 -6.09
C ASP A 26 24.68 -3.95 -6.57
N ILE A 27 23.61 -3.18 -6.29
CA ILE A 27 22.25 -3.48 -6.76
C ILE A 27 22.20 -3.36 -8.29
N VAL A 28 22.79 -2.29 -8.84
CA VAL A 28 22.84 -2.05 -10.29
C VAL A 28 23.69 -3.10 -11.00
N GLU A 29 24.81 -3.52 -10.40
CA GLU A 29 25.68 -4.56 -10.94
C GLU A 29 25.01 -5.95 -10.94
N ALA A 30 24.31 -6.31 -9.87
CA ALA A 30 23.52 -7.54 -9.79
C ALA A 30 22.41 -7.57 -10.86
N ALA A 31 21.73 -6.44 -11.09
CA ALA A 31 20.72 -6.31 -12.14
C ALA A 31 21.32 -6.45 -13.55
N LYS A 32 22.47 -5.82 -13.81
CA LYS A 32 23.19 -5.93 -15.10
C LYS A 32 23.67 -7.36 -15.38
N SER A 33 24.04 -8.08 -14.33
CA SER A 33 24.51 -9.46 -14.40
C SER A 33 23.36 -10.48 -14.50
N GLY A 34 22.10 -10.02 -14.46
CA GLY A 34 20.91 -10.88 -14.48
C GLY A 34 20.72 -11.71 -13.22
N ASN A 35 21.44 -11.41 -12.15
CA ASN A 35 21.38 -12.15 -10.89
C ASN A 35 20.26 -11.58 -10.00
N TRP A 36 19.03 -11.99 -10.33
CA TRP A 36 17.82 -11.45 -9.70
C TRP A 36 17.67 -11.80 -8.22
N GLU A 37 18.23 -12.93 -7.79
CA GLU A 37 18.22 -13.35 -6.38
C GLU A 37 19.06 -12.39 -5.54
N ILE A 38 20.29 -12.09 -5.98
CA ILE A 38 21.17 -11.12 -5.31
C ILE A 38 20.57 -9.71 -5.39
N PHE A 39 20.04 -9.32 -6.55
CA PHE A 39 19.38 -8.03 -6.72
C PHE A 39 18.24 -7.84 -5.70
N GLN A 40 17.35 -8.81 -5.56
CA GLN A 40 16.24 -8.74 -4.60
C GLN A 40 16.74 -8.69 -3.16
N SER A 41 17.76 -9.49 -2.82
CA SER A 41 18.36 -9.50 -1.49
C SER A 41 18.95 -8.12 -1.13
N LEU A 42 19.76 -7.54 -2.01
CA LEU A 42 20.40 -6.24 -1.79
C LEU A 42 19.37 -5.10 -1.76
N LEU A 43 18.37 -5.14 -2.65
CA LEU A 43 17.29 -4.16 -2.68
C LEU A 43 16.48 -4.19 -1.38
N ASN A 44 16.09 -5.37 -0.92
CA ASN A 44 15.32 -5.52 0.33
C ASN A 44 16.14 -5.07 1.54
N ALA A 45 17.43 -5.40 1.60
CA ALA A 45 18.32 -4.94 2.65
C ALA A 45 18.44 -3.41 2.66
N ASN A 46 18.57 -2.79 1.49
CA ASN A 46 18.63 -1.34 1.35
C ASN A 46 17.32 -0.67 1.79
N LEU A 47 16.16 -1.15 1.30
CA LEU A 47 14.85 -0.62 1.68
C LEU A 47 14.58 -0.78 3.18
N ALA A 48 14.94 -1.92 3.78
CA ALA A 48 14.77 -2.15 5.21
C ALA A 48 15.68 -1.24 6.07
N SER A 49 16.84 -0.86 5.55
CA SER A 49 17.77 0.04 6.23
C SER A 49 17.33 1.51 6.19
N ASN A 50 16.50 1.89 5.21
CA ASN A 50 16.01 3.26 5.10
C ASN A 50 14.75 3.47 5.97
N PRO A 51 14.81 4.31 7.03
CA PRO A 51 13.67 4.57 7.90
C PRO A 51 12.46 5.17 7.17
N GLU A 52 12.65 5.84 6.03
CA GLU A 52 11.57 6.40 5.22
C GLU A 52 10.71 5.33 4.51
N TRP A 53 11.28 4.14 4.28
CA TRP A 53 10.61 3.03 3.58
C TRP A 53 10.03 1.98 4.53
N LYS A 54 10.11 2.20 5.84
CA LYS A 54 9.47 1.30 6.80
C LYS A 54 7.95 1.41 6.66
N PRO A 55 7.24 0.27 6.54
CA PRO A 55 5.79 0.30 6.56
C PRO A 55 5.31 0.96 7.85
N VAL A 56 4.26 1.78 7.72
CA VAL A 56 3.60 2.39 8.88
C VAL A 56 3.00 1.26 9.71
N ASP A 57 3.42 1.16 10.97
CA ASP A 57 2.83 0.21 11.91
C ASP A 57 1.52 0.79 12.46
N PHE A 58 0.40 0.12 12.21
CA PHE A 58 -0.92 0.54 12.69
C PHE A 58 -1.83 -0.66 12.93
N HIS A 59 -2.65 -0.58 13.98
CA HIS A 59 -3.61 -1.63 14.33
C HIS A 59 -5.01 -1.33 13.76
N SER A 60 -5.32 -0.05 13.58
CA SER A 60 -6.59 0.42 13.04
C SER A 60 -6.40 1.57 12.06
N ILE A 61 -7.21 1.61 11.01
CA ILE A 61 -7.25 2.74 10.06
C ILE A 61 -7.54 4.05 10.80
N LYS A 62 -8.27 4.01 11.92
CA LYS A 62 -8.55 5.19 12.75
C LYS A 62 -7.29 5.80 13.38
N GLU A 63 -6.23 5.02 13.54
CA GLU A 63 -4.98 5.41 14.20
C GLU A 63 -3.91 5.91 13.22
N LEU A 64 -4.14 5.74 11.91
CA LEU A 64 -3.20 6.21 10.88
C LEU A 64 -2.91 7.70 11.05
N LYS A 65 -1.62 8.03 11.18
CA LYS A 65 -1.11 9.40 11.27
C LYS A 65 -0.10 9.64 10.17
N PRO A 66 -0.09 10.85 9.58
CA PRO A 66 0.92 11.19 8.59
C PRO A 66 2.32 11.17 9.26
N PRO A 67 3.32 10.51 8.64
CA PRO A 67 4.71 10.68 9.05
C PRO A 67 5.16 12.12 8.77
N GLN A 68 6.27 12.57 9.36
CA GLN A 68 6.76 13.95 9.16
C GLN A 68 6.93 14.25 7.66
N GLY A 69 6.25 15.28 7.17
CA GLY A 69 6.28 15.70 5.75
C GLY A 69 5.49 14.80 4.78
N GLY A 70 4.87 13.71 5.27
CA GLY A 70 4.13 12.75 4.46
C GLY A 70 2.61 12.92 4.52
N GLN A 71 1.92 12.07 3.77
CA GLN A 71 0.46 11.97 3.79
C GLN A 71 0.02 10.53 4.05
N VAL A 72 -1.14 10.36 4.67
CA VAL A 72 -1.77 9.04 4.84
C VAL A 72 -3.21 9.07 4.40
N TYR A 73 -3.62 7.99 3.75
CA TYR A 73 -4.99 7.69 3.43
C TYR A 73 -5.27 6.23 3.78
N GLY A 74 -6.39 5.98 4.45
CA GLY A 74 -6.87 4.63 4.70
C GLY A 74 -8.38 4.59 4.68
N GLU A 75 -8.93 3.50 4.17
CA GLU A 75 -10.37 3.29 4.04
C GLU A 75 -10.70 1.84 4.39
N ALA A 76 -11.70 1.64 5.24
CA ALA A 76 -12.32 0.35 5.51
C ALA A 76 -13.82 0.46 5.31
N GLU A 77 -14.39 -0.56 4.69
CA GLU A 77 -15.81 -0.66 4.44
C GLU A 77 -16.26 -2.10 4.71
N TYR A 78 -17.40 -2.23 5.37
CA TYR A 78 -18.10 -3.50 5.54
C TYR A 78 -19.57 -3.31 5.17
N THR A 79 -20.14 -4.28 4.46
CA THR A 79 -21.56 -4.30 4.09
C THR A 79 -22.16 -5.66 4.38
N PHE A 80 -23.45 -5.70 4.69
CA PHE A 80 -24.21 -6.92 4.88
C PHE A 80 -25.61 -6.79 4.29
N GLN A 81 -26.15 -7.93 3.83
CA GLN A 81 -27.52 -8.09 3.42
C GLN A 81 -28.01 -9.47 3.87
N SER A 82 -29.19 -9.49 4.48
CA SER A 82 -29.88 -10.67 4.97
C SER A 82 -31.33 -10.61 4.53
N SER A 83 -31.85 -11.71 4.00
CA SER A 83 -33.24 -11.83 3.60
C SER A 83 -33.81 -13.14 4.10
N SER A 84 -35.02 -13.11 4.65
CA SER A 84 -35.76 -14.30 5.08
C SER A 84 -37.18 -14.28 4.52
N ASP A 85 -37.69 -15.45 4.16
CA ASP A 85 -39.08 -15.67 3.78
C ASP A 85 -39.61 -16.80 4.67
N PHE A 86 -40.55 -16.47 5.55
CA PHE A 86 -41.24 -17.45 6.39
C PHE A 86 -42.74 -17.29 6.18
N ASP A 87 -43.36 -18.33 5.62
CA ASP A 87 -44.80 -18.39 5.35
C ASP A 87 -45.33 -17.20 4.50
N GLY A 88 -44.52 -16.75 3.52
CA GLY A 88 -44.84 -15.64 2.63
C GLY A 88 -44.58 -14.25 3.23
N GLN A 89 -44.13 -14.17 4.48
CA GLN A 89 -43.63 -12.92 5.06
C GLN A 89 -42.15 -12.76 4.75
N LYS A 90 -41.85 -11.75 3.92
CA LYS A 90 -40.48 -11.38 3.57
C LYS A 90 -39.94 -10.34 4.53
N THR A 91 -38.76 -10.61 5.07
CA THR A 91 -37.96 -9.65 5.81
C THR A 91 -36.64 -9.45 5.08
N GLU A 92 -36.22 -8.20 4.97
CA GLU A 92 -34.94 -7.82 4.39
C GLU A 92 -34.26 -6.86 5.35
N GLU A 93 -33.00 -7.15 5.66
CA GLU A 93 -32.12 -6.32 6.46
C GLU A 93 -30.83 -6.09 5.70
N ARG A 94 -30.40 -4.83 5.61
CA ARG A 94 -29.13 -4.47 4.98
C ARG A 94 -28.53 -3.27 5.68
N GLY A 95 -27.21 -3.20 5.65
CA GLY A 95 -26.46 -2.10 6.21
C GLY A 95 -25.00 -2.12 5.77
N GLY A 96 -24.35 -1.01 5.96
CA GLY A 96 -22.94 -0.83 5.69
C GLY A 96 -22.34 0.13 6.70
N HIS A 97 -21.04 -0.04 6.94
CA HIS A 97 -20.25 0.80 7.81
C HIS A 97 -18.95 1.17 7.11
N LYS A 98 -18.61 2.45 7.12
CA LYS A 98 -17.43 2.99 6.43
C LYS A 98 -16.60 3.87 7.33
N ILE A 99 -15.29 3.65 7.30
CA ILE A 99 -14.29 4.45 8.00
C ILE A 99 -13.30 4.98 6.96
N ILE A 100 -13.12 6.30 6.93
CA ILE A 100 -12.14 6.99 6.09
C ILE A 100 -11.21 7.77 7.01
N ASN A 101 -9.91 7.51 6.95
CA ASN A 101 -8.88 8.33 7.57
C ASN A 101 -8.09 9.06 6.49
N ASN A 102 -8.22 10.39 6.46
CA ASN A 102 -7.44 11.25 5.59
C ASN A 102 -6.54 12.13 6.44
N ASN A 103 -5.23 11.82 6.44
CA ASN A 103 -4.21 12.57 7.19
C ASN A 103 -4.52 12.73 8.69
N GLY A 104 -5.00 11.67 9.33
CA GLY A 104 -5.40 11.66 10.74
C GLY A 104 -6.80 12.21 10.99
N LYS A 105 -7.51 12.69 9.96
CA LYS A 105 -8.92 13.11 10.07
C LYS A 105 -9.81 11.93 9.75
N VAL A 106 -10.46 11.41 10.78
CA VAL A 106 -11.35 10.25 10.68
C VAL A 106 -12.78 10.69 10.40
N LYS A 107 -13.41 10.07 9.40
CA LYS A 107 -14.84 10.11 9.13
C LYS A 107 -15.37 8.68 9.24
N GLU A 108 -16.41 8.51 10.03
CA GLU A 108 -17.04 7.22 10.30
C GLU A 108 -18.55 7.39 10.15
N PHE A 109 -19.17 6.54 9.35
CA PHE A 109 -20.60 6.61 9.08
C PHE A 109 -21.19 5.26 8.65
N ASP A 110 -22.46 5.09 9.00
CA ASP A 110 -23.28 3.99 8.52
C ASP A 110 -24.00 4.41 7.23
N PHE A 111 -24.25 3.46 6.35
CA PHE A 111 -24.97 3.66 5.11
C PHE A 111 -25.83 2.44 4.77
N GLN A 112 -26.79 2.62 3.86
CA GLN A 112 -27.50 1.51 3.24
C GLN A 112 -26.93 1.30 1.84
N PRO A 113 -26.33 0.13 1.55
CA PRO A 113 -25.81 -0.22 0.22
C PRO A 113 -26.94 -0.46 -0.80
#